data_AF-M0KSE8-F1
#
_entry.id   AF-M0KSE8-F1
#
_cell.length_a   1.000
_cell.length_b   1.000
_cell.length_c   1.000
_cell.angle_alpha   90.00
_cell.angle_beta   90.00
_cell.angle_gamma   90.00
#
_symmetry.space_group_name_H-M   'P 1'
#
loop_
_entity.id
_entity.type
_entity.pdbx_description
1 polymer ?
#
loop_
_entity_poly.entity_id
_entity_poly.type
_entity_poly.pdbx_seq_one_letter_code
_entity_poly.pdbx_strand_id
1 'polypeptide(L)'
;MGSMFGSKPSESHVIWRSGRNNDGKKKFDFEYLELWAAHFGVDFEQWTRVDHDRGDEPREQFACVFRWAKSGGQELSVGDEEWTMGSQRKPRTFLEIDEEGMVRLRGWSTETTLDVEELVLKKTVLKLKTADGTVKKLDVRKLSKRPETTSS
;
A
#
# COMPACT_ATOMS: atom_id res chain seq x y z
N MET A 1 -18.94 23.69 -19.47
CA MET A 1 -19.67 23.59 -18.20
C MET A 1 -18.68 23.18 -17.13
N GLY A 2 -18.33 24.08 -16.22
CA GLY A 2 -17.35 23.83 -15.16
C GLY A 2 -18.00 23.09 -13.99
N SER A 3 -17.51 21.89 -13.66
CA SER A 3 -17.98 21.16 -12.49
C SER A 3 -17.41 21.81 -11.23
N MET A 4 -18.30 22.40 -10.41
CA MET A 4 -17.99 23.08 -9.14
C MET A 4 -17.86 22.12 -7.93
N PHE A 5 -17.54 20.85 -8.17
CA PHE A 5 -17.32 19.86 -7.12
C PHE A 5 -15.89 19.35 -7.24
N GLY A 6 -15.14 19.36 -6.14
CA GLY A 6 -13.70 19.04 -6.08
C GLY A 6 -13.28 17.82 -6.90
N SER A 7 -12.93 18.09 -8.15
CA SER A 7 -12.68 17.09 -9.15
C SER A 7 -11.34 16.42 -8.89
N LYS A 8 -11.27 15.13 -9.24
CA LYS A 8 -10.02 14.38 -9.27
C LYS A 8 -9.00 15.17 -10.11
N PRO A 9 -7.82 15.57 -9.57
CA PRO A 9 -6.93 16.50 -10.27
C PRO A 9 -6.37 15.92 -11.58
N SER A 10 -6.19 14.60 -11.64
CA SER A 10 -5.94 13.85 -12.87
C SER A 10 -6.39 12.41 -12.69
N GLU A 11 -6.61 11.68 -13.79
CA GLU A 11 -6.98 10.26 -13.74
C GLU A 11 -6.00 9.40 -12.93
N SER A 12 -4.71 9.76 -12.98
CA SER A 12 -3.64 9.11 -12.22
C SER A 12 -3.62 9.36 -10.71
N HIS A 13 -4.47 10.24 -10.18
CA HIS A 13 -4.55 10.46 -8.73
C HIS A 13 -5.27 9.27 -8.07
N VAL A 14 -4.79 8.87 -6.91
CA VAL A 14 -5.43 7.87 -6.05
C VAL A 14 -5.86 8.52 -4.75
N ILE A 15 -5.03 9.40 -4.19
CA ILE A 15 -5.39 10.24 -3.04
C ILE A 15 -5.32 11.70 -3.48
N TRP A 16 -6.35 12.49 -3.15
CA TRP A 16 -6.40 13.94 -3.36
C TRP A 16 -7.37 14.62 -2.40
N ARG A 17 -7.41 15.96 -2.36
CA ARG A 17 -8.44 16.72 -1.64
C ARG A 17 -9.44 17.36 -2.61
N SER A 18 -10.73 17.22 -2.32
CA SER A 18 -11.82 17.72 -3.15
C SER A 18 -12.11 19.22 -2.98
N GLY A 19 -11.09 20.06 -2.81
CA GLY A 19 -11.23 21.50 -2.56
C GLY A 19 -10.22 22.33 -3.35
N ARG A 20 -10.37 23.65 -3.34
CA ARG A 20 -9.48 24.55 -4.09
C ARG A 20 -8.26 24.82 -3.21
N ASN A 21 -7.06 24.52 -3.69
CA ASN A 21 -5.81 24.63 -2.91
C ASN A 21 -5.70 23.66 -1.72
N ASN A 22 -6.20 22.42 -1.86
CA ASN A 22 -6.08 21.36 -0.85
C ASN A 22 -6.81 21.62 0.49
N ASP A 23 -7.86 22.44 0.50
CA ASP A 23 -8.68 22.72 1.69
C ASP A 23 -9.88 21.77 1.88
N GLY A 24 -10.17 20.92 0.88
CA GLY A 24 -11.32 20.02 0.88
C GLY A 24 -11.10 18.70 1.61
N LYS A 25 -12.16 17.87 1.62
CA LYS A 25 -12.12 16.50 2.18
C LYS A 25 -11.13 15.64 1.39
N LYS A 26 -10.34 14.83 2.09
CA LYS A 26 -9.48 13.81 1.48
C LYS A 26 -10.34 12.75 0.79
N LYS A 27 -9.92 12.36 -0.40
CA LYS A 27 -10.56 11.36 -1.27
C LYS A 27 -9.55 10.27 -1.55
N PHE A 28 -10.03 9.04 -1.63
CA PHE A 28 -9.24 7.87 -1.95
C PHE A 28 -10.01 7.02 -2.97
N ASP A 29 -9.37 6.77 -4.11
CA ASP A 29 -9.86 5.94 -5.21
C ASP A 29 -9.15 4.58 -5.16
N PHE A 30 -9.65 3.70 -4.28
CA PHE A 30 -9.08 2.37 -4.07
C PHE A 30 -9.29 1.45 -5.28
N GLU A 31 -10.38 1.62 -6.02
CA GLU A 31 -10.66 0.85 -7.24
C GLU A 31 -9.58 1.09 -8.30
N TYR A 32 -9.16 2.35 -8.50
CA TYR A 32 -8.06 2.65 -9.41
C TYR A 32 -6.72 2.09 -8.91
N LEU A 33 -6.49 2.06 -7.59
CA LEU A 33 -5.30 1.44 -7.00
C LEU A 33 -5.27 -0.07 -7.24
N GLU A 34 -6.39 -0.76 -7.06
CA GLU A 34 -6.55 -2.20 -7.33
C GLU A 34 -6.29 -2.51 -8.81
N LEU A 35 -6.92 -1.76 -9.73
CA LEU A 35 -6.70 -1.91 -11.17
C LEU A 35 -5.23 -1.71 -11.56
N TRP A 36 -4.58 -0.72 -10.95
CA TRP A 36 -3.15 -0.49 -11.15
C TRP A 36 -2.30 -1.64 -10.60
N ALA A 37 -2.63 -2.18 -9.43
CA ALA A 37 -1.91 -3.30 -8.83
C ALA A 37 -1.99 -4.53 -9.73
N ALA A 38 -3.20 -4.88 -10.20
CA ALA A 38 -3.44 -5.96 -11.14
C ALA A 38 -2.64 -5.77 -12.45
N HIS A 39 -2.63 -4.55 -13.00
CA HIS A 39 -1.90 -4.25 -14.24
C HIS A 39 -0.38 -4.48 -14.12
N PHE A 40 0.20 -4.27 -12.95
CA PHE A 40 1.64 -4.46 -12.71
C PHE A 40 2.00 -5.77 -12.02
N GLY A 41 1.03 -6.69 -11.84
CA GLY A 41 1.25 -7.99 -11.19
C GLY A 41 1.61 -7.85 -9.71
N VAL A 42 1.03 -6.86 -9.03
CA VAL A 42 1.12 -6.65 -7.59
C VAL A 42 -0.13 -7.25 -6.94
N ASP A 43 0.07 -8.05 -5.91
CA ASP A 43 -1.06 -8.63 -5.17
C ASP A 43 -1.80 -7.51 -4.41
N PHE A 44 -3.12 -7.52 -4.47
CA PHE A 44 -3.98 -6.57 -3.79
C PHE A 44 -4.84 -7.30 -2.78
N GLU A 45 -4.87 -6.77 -1.56
CA GLU A 45 -5.63 -7.34 -0.45
C GLU A 45 -6.42 -6.23 0.25
N GLN A 46 -7.58 -6.58 0.79
CA GLN A 46 -8.43 -5.68 1.55
C GLN A 46 -8.85 -6.36 2.85
N TRP A 47 -8.74 -5.65 3.96
CA TRP A 47 -9.19 -6.12 5.27
C TRP A 47 -9.59 -4.96 6.17
N THR A 48 -10.43 -5.26 7.16
CA THR A 48 -10.74 -4.34 8.25
C THR A 48 -9.93 -4.75 9.48
N ARG A 49 -9.13 -3.83 10.04
CA ARG A 49 -8.41 -4.08 11.30
C ARG A 49 -8.20 -2.81 12.11
N VAL A 50 -8.00 -2.96 13.41
CA VAL A 50 -7.47 -1.91 14.28
C VAL A 50 -5.97 -1.85 14.09
N ASP A 51 -5.43 -0.66 13.82
CA ASP A 51 -3.99 -0.41 13.74
C ASP A 51 -3.68 0.85 14.55
N HIS A 52 -3.28 0.67 15.81
CA HIS A 52 -3.03 1.76 16.76
C HIS A 52 -1.91 2.73 16.32
N ASP A 53 -1.11 2.38 15.30
CA ASP A 53 -0.15 3.32 14.70
C ASP A 53 -0.83 4.36 13.78
N ARG A 54 -2.10 4.13 13.41
CA ARG A 54 -2.88 4.96 12.47
C ARG A 54 -4.25 5.39 13.01
N GLY A 55 -4.85 4.62 13.91
CA GLY A 55 -6.11 4.95 14.56
C GLY A 55 -6.55 3.90 15.58
N ASP A 56 -7.36 4.31 16.54
CA ASP A 56 -7.85 3.45 17.62
C ASP A 56 -9.14 2.69 17.28
N GLU A 57 -9.76 3.02 16.14
CA GLU A 57 -10.97 2.36 15.63
C GLU A 57 -10.63 1.39 14.49
N PRO A 58 -11.42 0.33 14.26
CA PRO A 58 -11.26 -0.53 13.10
C PRO A 58 -11.51 0.26 11.81
N ARG A 59 -10.57 0.18 10.87
CA ARG A 59 -10.67 0.85 9.56
C ARG A 59 -10.46 -0.14 8.43
N GLU A 60 -11.06 0.13 7.27
CA GLU A 60 -10.71 -0.57 6.05
C GLU A 60 -9.30 -0.20 5.60
N GLN A 61 -8.54 -1.22 5.19
CA GLN A 61 -7.17 -1.10 4.76
C GLN A 61 -6.98 -1.85 3.45
N PHE A 62 -6.29 -1.18 2.54
CA PHE A 62 -6.06 -1.63 1.17
C PHE A 62 -4.56 -1.79 0.98
N ALA A 63 -4.11 -3.03 0.76
CA ALA A 63 -2.70 -3.37 0.72
C ALA A 63 -2.26 -3.83 -0.67
N CYS A 64 -1.27 -3.14 -1.21
CA CYS A 64 -0.49 -3.60 -2.36
C CYS A 64 0.75 -4.36 -1.85
N VAL A 65 0.77 -5.68 -2.02
CA VAL A 65 1.86 -6.56 -1.61
C VAL A 65 2.82 -6.79 -2.77
N PHE A 66 4.00 -6.19 -2.70
CA PHE A 66 5.01 -6.31 -3.75
C PHE A 66 5.85 -7.59 -3.64
N ARG A 67 5.94 -8.14 -2.43
CA ARG A 67 6.67 -9.38 -2.17
C ARG A 67 6.13 -10.04 -0.91
N TRP A 68 5.93 -11.35 -0.98
CA TRP A 68 5.65 -12.18 0.19
C TRP A 68 6.95 -12.72 0.79
N ALA A 69 6.99 -12.83 2.11
CA ALA A 69 8.03 -13.58 2.80
C ALA A 69 7.86 -15.06 2.45
N LYS A 70 8.97 -15.79 2.30
CA LYS A 70 8.92 -17.25 2.29
C LYS A 70 8.56 -17.70 3.71
N SER A 71 7.34 -18.15 3.94
CA SER A 71 7.00 -18.89 5.15
C SER A 71 7.56 -20.30 4.99
N GLY A 72 8.42 -20.74 5.92
CA GLY A 72 8.67 -22.16 6.10
C GLY A 72 7.40 -22.78 6.64
N GLY A 73 6.76 -23.66 5.87
CA GLY A 73 5.73 -24.52 6.42
C GLY A 73 6.37 -25.50 7.38
N GLN A 74 5.71 -25.79 8.50
CA GLN A 74 6.08 -26.90 9.34
C GLN A 74 5.32 -28.12 8.82
N GLU A 75 6.04 -29.09 8.27
CA GLU A 75 5.47 -30.41 8.01
C GLU A 75 5.25 -31.09 9.37
N LEU A 76 4.00 -31.47 9.63
CA LEU A 76 3.59 -32.21 10.82
C LEU A 76 3.03 -33.54 10.34
N SER A 77 3.71 -34.63 10.68
CA SER A 77 3.20 -35.98 10.46
C SER A 77 2.34 -36.36 11.67
N VAL A 78 1.06 -36.68 11.43
CA VAL A 78 0.15 -37.23 12.46
C VAL A 78 -0.38 -38.56 11.94
N GLY A 79 0.14 -39.66 12.49
CA GLY A 79 -0.12 -41.01 11.95
C GLY A 79 0.66 -41.26 10.65
N ASP A 80 0.01 -41.87 9.66
CA ASP A 80 0.57 -42.10 8.32
C ASP A 80 0.28 -40.95 7.33
N GLU A 81 -0.30 -39.85 7.82
CA GLU A 81 -0.65 -38.69 7.00
C GLU A 81 0.31 -37.53 7.26
N GLU A 82 0.88 -37.01 6.17
CA GLU A 82 1.64 -35.76 6.17
C GLU A 82 0.69 -34.57 6.02
N TRP A 83 0.71 -33.68 7.01
CA TRP A 83 -0.06 -32.44 6.98
C TRP A 83 0.90 -31.24 6.94
N THR A 84 0.79 -30.39 5.92
CA THR A 84 1.48 -29.10 5.90
C THR A 84 0.64 -28.06 6.64
N MET A 85 0.93 -27.82 7.92
CA MET A 85 0.24 -26.77 8.68
C MET A 85 0.94 -25.42 8.49
N GLY A 86 0.14 -24.35 8.31
CA GLY A 86 0.55 -23.02 8.76
C GLY A 86 1.47 -22.20 7.86
N SER A 87 1.45 -22.38 6.54
CA SER A 87 2.06 -21.39 5.64
C SER A 87 1.16 -20.13 5.53
N GLN A 88 1.04 -19.34 6.61
CA GLN A 88 0.56 -17.97 6.47
C GLN A 88 1.63 -17.16 5.74
N ARG A 89 1.39 -16.88 4.45
CA ARG A 89 2.23 -15.97 3.68
C ARG A 89 2.14 -14.60 4.36
N LYS A 90 3.26 -14.07 4.84
CA LYS A 90 3.33 -12.73 5.42
C LYS A 90 3.85 -11.73 4.38
N PRO A 91 3.22 -10.57 4.17
CA PRO A 91 3.76 -9.54 3.30
C PRO A 91 5.17 -9.14 3.74
N ARG A 92 6.15 -9.20 2.84
CA ARG A 92 7.55 -8.80 3.12
C ARG A 92 7.80 -7.33 2.81
N THR A 93 7.24 -6.87 1.69
CA THR A 93 7.26 -5.48 1.26
C THR A 93 5.88 -5.14 0.73
N PHE A 94 5.32 -4.04 1.21
CA PHE A 94 3.95 -3.65 0.90
C PHE A 94 3.76 -2.15 1.09
N LEU A 95 2.72 -1.63 0.45
CA LEU A 95 2.13 -0.35 0.74
C LEU A 95 0.68 -0.59 1.13
N GLU A 96 0.28 -0.10 2.30
CA GLU A 96 -1.07 -0.25 2.82
C GLU A 96 -1.64 1.13 3.13
N ILE A 97 -2.86 1.39 2.68
CA ILE A 97 -3.55 2.67 2.84
C ILE A 97 -4.86 2.40 3.58
N ASP A 98 -5.13 3.16 4.63
CA ASP A 98 -6.47 3.16 5.24
C ASP A 98 -7.42 4.14 4.54
N GLU A 99 -8.70 4.08 4.87
CA GLU A 99 -9.72 4.97 4.29
C GLU A 99 -9.49 6.48 4.56
N GLU A 100 -8.68 6.83 5.56
CA GLU A 100 -8.27 8.21 5.87
C GLU A 100 -7.01 8.66 5.12
N GLY A 101 -6.43 7.80 4.29
CA GLY A 101 -5.21 8.07 3.53
C GLY A 101 -3.93 8.01 4.36
N MET A 102 -3.96 7.35 5.52
CA MET A 102 -2.77 7.03 6.29
C MET A 102 -2.07 5.83 5.67
N VAL A 103 -0.83 6.05 5.21
CA VAL A 103 -0.06 5.04 4.48
C VAL A 103 0.97 4.40 5.39
N ARG A 104 0.94 3.07 5.47
CA ARG A 104 2.02 2.25 6.02
C ARG A 104 2.83 1.68 4.87
N LEU A 105 4.12 2.00 4.83
CA LEU A 105 5.04 1.50 3.83
C LEU A 105 6.10 0.62 4.49
N ARG A 106 6.15 -0.65 4.06
CA ARG A 106 7.23 -1.58 4.42
C ARG A 106 8.13 -1.83 3.21
N GLY A 107 9.35 -1.32 3.30
CA GLY A 107 10.44 -1.66 2.39
C GLY A 107 11.25 -2.87 2.88
N TRP A 108 12.39 -3.11 2.24
CA TRP A 108 13.27 -4.23 2.61
C TRP A 108 13.91 -4.06 3.99
N SER A 109 14.41 -2.86 4.32
CA SER A 109 15.11 -2.55 5.57
C SER A 109 14.37 -1.58 6.48
N THR A 110 13.30 -0.95 5.99
CA THR A 110 12.63 0.15 6.68
C THR A 110 11.13 -0.01 6.67
N GLU A 111 10.49 0.57 7.67
CA GLU A 111 9.04 0.72 7.75
C GLU A 111 8.70 2.11 8.23
N THR A 112 7.65 2.70 7.66
CA THR A 112 7.24 4.05 8.00
C THR A 112 5.73 4.19 7.83
N THR A 113 5.10 4.93 8.74
CA THR A 113 3.74 5.43 8.60
C THR A 113 3.80 6.89 8.16
N LEU A 114 2.94 7.29 7.23
CA LEU A 114 2.91 8.61 6.60
C LEU A 114 1.46 9.07 6.44
N ASP A 115 1.15 10.29 6.87
CA ASP A 115 -0.09 10.96 6.47
C ASP A 115 0.07 11.51 5.05
N VAL A 116 -0.56 10.86 4.09
CA VAL A 116 -0.45 11.18 2.66
C VAL A 116 -1.63 12.04 2.23
N GLU A 117 -1.30 13.19 1.67
CA GLU A 117 -2.26 14.16 1.15
C GLU A 117 -2.49 14.02 -0.35
N GLU A 118 -1.49 13.53 -1.07
CA GLU A 118 -1.58 13.28 -2.50
C GLU A 118 -0.83 11.98 -2.84
N LEU A 119 -1.50 11.08 -3.56
CA LEU A 119 -0.89 9.89 -4.14
C LEU A 119 -1.19 9.89 -5.63
N VAL A 120 -0.13 9.86 -6.43
CA VAL A 120 -0.22 9.82 -7.90
C VAL A 120 0.54 8.62 -8.43
N LEU A 121 -0.13 7.84 -9.26
CA LEU A 121 0.45 6.66 -9.92
C LEU A 121 1.00 7.06 -11.30
N LYS A 122 2.28 6.82 -11.55
CA LYS A 122 2.93 7.07 -12.84
C LYS A 122 3.68 5.82 -13.29
N LYS A 123 3.04 5.01 -14.14
CA LYS A 123 3.57 3.69 -14.54
C LYS A 123 3.86 2.87 -13.27
N THR A 124 5.09 2.39 -13.07
CA THR A 124 5.49 1.64 -11.87
C THR A 124 5.88 2.51 -10.67
N VAL A 125 5.72 3.83 -10.76
CA VAL A 125 6.15 4.77 -9.73
C VAL A 125 4.95 5.33 -8.97
N LEU A 126 4.96 5.18 -7.66
CA LEU A 126 4.04 5.84 -6.74
C LEU A 126 4.72 7.11 -6.23
N LYS A 127 4.07 8.26 -6.45
CA LYS A 127 4.52 9.55 -5.92
C LYS A 127 3.58 9.93 -4.77
N LEU A 128 4.12 10.00 -3.57
CA LEU A 128 3.41 10.37 -2.35
C LEU A 128 3.85 11.77 -1.93
N LYS A 129 2.88 12.62 -1.59
CA LYS A 129 3.11 13.89 -0.94
C LYS A 129 2.44 13.86 0.43
N THR A 130 3.19 14.14 1.47
CA THR A 130 2.71 14.14 2.86
C THR A 130 2.25 15.54 3.29
N ALA A 131 1.56 15.61 4.42
CA ALA A 131 1.01 16.86 4.97
C ALA A 131 2.09 17.93 5.26
N ASP A 132 3.29 17.53 5.64
CA ASP A 132 4.46 18.40 5.84
C ASP A 132 5.09 18.92 4.53
N GLY A 133 4.57 18.51 3.37
CA GLY A 133 5.09 18.86 2.05
C GLY A 133 6.20 17.94 1.53
N THR A 134 6.63 16.94 2.30
CA THR A 134 7.63 15.96 1.85
C THR A 134 7.10 15.15 0.66
N VAL A 135 7.93 14.96 -0.36
CA VAL A 135 7.58 14.15 -1.54
C VAL A 135 8.45 12.91 -1.59
N LYS A 136 7.82 11.73 -1.53
CA LYS A 136 8.49 10.43 -1.71
C LYS A 136 8.11 9.80 -3.03
N LYS A 137 9.07 9.12 -3.65
CA LYS A 137 8.86 8.35 -4.88
C LYS A 137 9.26 6.90 -4.62
N LEU A 138 8.37 5.98 -4.94
CA LEU A 138 8.57 4.55 -4.78
C LEU A 138 8.43 3.88 -6.13
N ASP A 139 9.40 3.07 -6.53
CA ASP A 139 9.31 2.24 -7.72
C ASP A 139 9.01 0.80 -7.30
N VAL A 140 7.86 0.28 -7.76
CA VAL A 140 7.41 -1.10 -7.47
C VAL A 140 8.48 -2.12 -7.80
N ARG A 141 9.24 -1.90 -8.89
CA ARG A 141 10.27 -2.84 -9.34
C ARG A 141 11.41 -2.99 -8.33
N LYS A 142 11.67 -1.94 -7.55
CA LYS A 142 12.66 -1.95 -6.47
C LYS A 142 12.12 -2.61 -5.20
N LEU A 143 10.80 -2.53 -4.97
CA LEU A 143 10.17 -3.17 -3.82
C LEU A 143 9.99 -4.68 -4.05
N SER A 144 9.76 -5.11 -5.29
CA SER A 144 9.59 -6.52 -5.62
C SER A 144 10.89 -7.34 -5.64
N LYS A 145 12.05 -6.68 -5.80
CA LYS A 145 13.37 -7.33 -5.85
C LYS A 145 14.21 -6.98 -4.63
N ARG A 146 14.77 -8.00 -3.96
CA ARG A 146 15.70 -7.79 -2.85
C ARG A 146 16.91 -7.00 -3.37
N PRO A 147 17.31 -5.90 -2.72
CA PRO A 147 18.53 -5.19 -3.11
C PRO A 147 19.72 -6.14 -2.95
N GLU A 148 20.59 -6.17 -3.95
CA GLU A 148 21.86 -6.87 -3.85
C GLU A 148 22.64 -6.26 -2.69
N THR A 149 23.03 -7.09 -1.73
CA THR A 149 23.85 -6.64 -0.61
C THR A 149 25.26 -6.50 -1.18
N THR A 150 25.66 -5.28 -1.55
CA THR A 150 27.07 -5.01 -1.81
C THR A 150 27.79 -5.11 -0.47
N SER A 151 28.25 -6.32 -0.14
CA SER A 151 29.28 -6.50 0.89
C SER A 151 30.49 -5.70 0.45
N SER A 152 30.72 -4.56 1.09
CA SER A 152 32.01 -3.87 1.07
C SER A 152 32.90 -4.44 2.16
#